data_AF-A0A3M1IWS9-F1
#
_entry.id   AF-A0A3M1IWS9-F1
#
_cell.length_a   1.000
_cell.length_b   1.000
_cell.length_c   1.000
_cell.angle_alpha   90.00
_cell.angle_beta   90.00
_cell.angle_gamma   90.00
#
_symmetry.space_group_name_H-M   'P 1'
#
loop_
_entity.id
_entity.type
_entity.pdbx_description
1 polymer ?
#
loop_
_entity_poly.entity_id
_entity_poly.type
_entity_poly.pdbx_seq_one_letter_code
_entity_poly.pdbx_strand_id
1 'polypeptide(L)'
;MSSILHILRNLARDATPASLLRDAVSGSVAGLVTVTYCISFAALIFQNEIAGGLTLGLSALLTGTVVTGVIVALTTTLAPADAGPDTPAVAVMSVLAASIAASFSAAGLSGDLAVIHVMVAITISTLLTGLLLFGLGALRLGVWLRFVPYPVIGGFLAASGWLLMTGGIEVMSGVAPGLSLE
;
A
#
# COMPACT_ATOMS: atom_id res chain seq x y z
N MET A 1 25.05 -11.45 -1.15
CA MET A 1 25.29 -12.91 -1.08
C MET A 1 25.31 -13.45 0.34
N SER A 2 26.06 -12.84 1.28
CA SER A 2 26.15 -13.30 2.68
C SER A 2 24.79 -13.35 3.41
N SER A 3 23.94 -12.32 3.30
CA SER A 3 22.67 -12.29 4.06
C SER A 3 21.65 -13.35 3.63
N ILE A 4 21.49 -13.59 2.34
CA ILE A 4 20.56 -14.62 1.82
C ILE A 4 21.00 -16.02 2.27
N LEU A 5 22.30 -16.34 2.16
CA LEU A 5 22.82 -17.61 2.66
C LEU A 5 22.63 -17.76 4.17
N HIS A 6 22.78 -16.69 4.94
CA HIS A 6 22.54 -16.71 6.38
C HIS A 6 21.06 -16.97 6.71
N ILE A 7 20.12 -16.33 6.00
CA ILE A 7 18.67 -16.53 6.18
C ILE A 7 18.30 -17.98 5.84
N LEU A 8 18.70 -18.47 4.66
CA LEU A 8 18.41 -19.84 4.22
C LEU A 8 19.02 -20.88 5.16
N ARG A 9 20.22 -20.62 5.69
CA ARG A 9 20.88 -21.52 6.65
C ARG A 9 20.16 -21.54 8.00
N ASN A 10 19.64 -20.42 8.48
CA ASN A 10 18.85 -20.38 9.71
C ASN A 10 17.50 -21.08 9.52
N LEU A 11 16.81 -20.84 8.40
CA LEU A 11 15.57 -21.55 8.05
C LEU A 11 15.79 -23.07 8.01
N ALA A 12 16.85 -23.54 7.34
CA ALA A 12 17.16 -24.97 7.28
C ALA A 12 17.55 -25.57 8.65
N ARG A 13 18.11 -24.77 9.56
CA ARG A 13 18.52 -25.20 10.89
C ARG A 13 17.33 -25.34 11.85
N ASP A 14 16.33 -24.47 11.71
CA ASP A 14 15.14 -24.43 12.57
C ASP A 14 13.92 -25.12 11.92
N ALA A 15 14.08 -25.68 10.72
CA ALA A 15 13.05 -26.40 9.97
C ALA A 15 12.73 -27.76 10.63
N THR A 16 11.80 -27.73 11.56
CA THR A 16 11.06 -28.91 12.03
C THR A 16 9.72 -28.97 11.29
N PRO A 17 9.10 -30.16 11.10
CA PRO A 17 7.78 -30.26 10.48
C PRO A 17 6.73 -29.39 11.19
N ALA A 18 6.85 -29.23 12.51
CA ALA A 18 5.97 -28.40 13.31
C ALA A 18 6.20 -26.90 13.11
N SER A 19 7.44 -26.44 12.94
CA SER A 19 7.73 -25.02 12.65
C SER A 19 7.29 -24.65 11.25
N LEU A 20 7.56 -25.49 10.25
CA LEU A 20 7.09 -25.29 8.87
C LEU A 20 5.57 -25.19 8.78
N LEU A 21 4.83 -26.03 9.52
CA LEU A 21 3.38 -25.94 9.56
C LEU A 21 2.90 -24.63 10.20
N ARG A 22 3.52 -24.20 11.30
CA ARG A 22 3.18 -22.92 11.96
C ARG A 22 3.47 -21.73 11.05
N ASP A 23 4.62 -21.74 10.38
CA ASP A 23 5.01 -20.69 9.44
C ASP A 23 4.05 -20.64 8.25
N ALA A 24 3.70 -21.79 7.68
CA ALA A 24 2.74 -21.89 6.59
C ALA A 24 1.33 -21.38 6.99
N VAL A 25 0.84 -21.74 8.19
CA VAL A 25 -0.44 -21.24 8.69
C VAL A 25 -0.38 -19.73 8.91
N SER A 26 0.68 -19.22 9.54
CA SER A 26 0.84 -17.78 9.78
C SER A 26 0.93 -16.97 8.48
N GLY A 27 1.69 -17.45 7.50
CA GLY A 27 1.80 -16.85 6.17
C GLY A 27 0.51 -16.92 5.38
N SER A 28 -0.27 -17.99 5.53
CA SER A 28 -1.59 -18.11 4.89
C SER A 28 -2.60 -17.11 5.47
N VAL A 29 -2.62 -16.95 6.80
CA VAL A 29 -3.47 -15.95 7.46
C VAL A 29 -3.05 -14.54 7.06
N ALA A 30 -1.75 -14.23 7.10
CA ALA A 30 -1.22 -12.94 6.67
C ALA A 30 -1.56 -12.66 5.20
N GLY A 31 -1.34 -13.64 4.31
CA GLY A 31 -1.67 -13.53 2.89
C GLY A 31 -3.16 -13.27 2.64
N LEU A 32 -4.05 -13.93 3.37
CA LEU A 32 -5.51 -13.69 3.26
C LEU A 32 -5.87 -12.25 3.67
N VAL A 33 -5.28 -11.75 4.76
CA VAL A 33 -5.47 -10.35 5.20
C VAL A 33 -4.96 -9.39 4.13
N THR A 34 -3.78 -9.65 3.56
CA THR A 34 -3.19 -8.78 2.53
C THR A 34 -4.00 -8.78 1.23
N VAL A 35 -4.58 -9.92 0.82
CA VAL A 35 -5.51 -9.96 -0.34
C VAL A 35 -6.75 -9.12 -0.07
N THR A 36 -7.30 -9.23 1.15
CA THR A 36 -8.46 -8.41 1.57
C THR A 36 -8.12 -6.93 1.51
N TYR A 37 -6.94 -6.53 1.99
CA TYR A 37 -6.44 -5.17 1.86
C TYR A 37 -6.27 -4.71 0.42
N CYS A 38 -5.72 -5.55 -0.48
CA CYS A 38 -5.60 -5.19 -1.89
C CYS A 38 -6.96 -4.89 -2.52
N ILE A 39 -7.99 -5.69 -2.22
CA ILE A 39 -9.35 -5.48 -2.71
C ILE A 39 -9.92 -4.18 -2.16
N SER A 40 -9.85 -3.98 -0.84
CA SER A 40 -10.35 -2.77 -0.19
C SER A 40 -9.65 -1.50 -0.69
N PHE A 41 -8.33 -1.54 -0.85
CA PHE A 41 -7.53 -0.41 -1.32
C PHE A 41 -7.75 -0.10 -2.78
N ALA A 42 -7.91 -1.11 -3.64
CA ALA A 42 -8.29 -0.90 -5.03
C ALA A 42 -9.67 -0.22 -5.13
N ALA A 43 -10.65 -0.71 -4.37
CA ALA A 43 -11.98 -0.11 -4.31
C ALA A 43 -11.94 1.33 -3.78
N LEU A 44 -11.07 1.64 -2.82
CA LEU A 44 -10.90 2.99 -2.31
C LEU A 44 -10.26 3.96 -3.31
N ILE A 45 -9.34 3.50 -4.16
CA ILE A 45 -8.67 4.35 -5.14
C ILE A 45 -9.54 4.56 -6.39
N PHE A 46 -10.17 3.51 -6.90
CA PHE A 46 -10.91 3.52 -8.16
C PHE A 46 -12.41 3.58 -7.91
N GLN A 47 -12.90 4.80 -7.66
CA GLN A 47 -14.31 5.10 -7.40
C GLN A 47 -14.92 5.99 -8.50
N ASN A 48 -16.25 6.07 -8.53
CA ASN A 48 -17.00 7.03 -9.36
C ASN A 48 -16.58 6.99 -10.85
N GLU A 49 -16.20 8.14 -11.42
CA GLU A 49 -15.84 8.30 -12.83
C GLU A 49 -14.61 7.48 -13.28
N ILE A 50 -13.77 7.04 -12.32
CA ILE A 50 -12.59 6.20 -12.58
C ILE A 50 -12.78 4.75 -12.12
N ALA A 51 -14.01 4.34 -11.77
CA ALA A 51 -14.31 2.97 -11.33
C ALA A 51 -13.95 1.90 -12.38
N GLY A 52 -13.93 2.26 -13.67
CA GLY A 52 -13.46 1.38 -14.76
C GLY A 52 -12.01 0.91 -14.59
N GLY A 53 -11.19 1.64 -13.82
CA GLY A 53 -9.81 1.27 -13.50
C GLY A 53 -9.65 0.21 -12.43
N LEU A 54 -10.72 -0.20 -11.74
CA LEU A 54 -10.64 -1.07 -10.55
C LEU A 54 -9.93 -2.40 -10.82
N THR A 55 -10.27 -3.08 -11.91
CA THR A 55 -9.63 -4.36 -12.27
C THR A 55 -8.14 -4.19 -12.55
N LEU A 56 -7.77 -3.14 -13.27
CA LEU A 56 -6.38 -2.86 -13.59
C LEU A 56 -5.58 -2.50 -12.32
N GLY A 57 -6.12 -1.61 -11.50
CA GLY A 57 -5.50 -1.21 -10.23
C GLY A 57 -5.35 -2.37 -9.25
N LEU A 58 -6.38 -3.21 -9.09
CA LEU A 58 -6.33 -4.40 -8.25
C LEU A 58 -5.26 -5.38 -8.73
N SER A 59 -5.18 -5.62 -10.05
CA SER A 59 -4.16 -6.51 -10.61
C SER A 59 -2.74 -5.99 -10.36
N ALA A 60 -2.54 -4.67 -10.45
CA ALA A 60 -1.26 -4.02 -10.16
C ALA A 60 -0.89 -4.13 -8.67
N LEU A 61 -1.85 -3.91 -7.76
CA LEU A 61 -1.64 -4.03 -6.31
C LEU A 61 -1.29 -5.47 -5.90
N LEU A 62 -2.03 -6.46 -6.40
CA LEU A 62 -1.76 -7.87 -6.11
C LEU A 62 -0.39 -8.29 -6.64
N THR A 63 -0.07 -7.93 -7.88
CA THR A 63 1.23 -8.25 -8.48
C THR A 63 2.36 -7.58 -7.72
N GLY A 64 2.21 -6.29 -7.39
CA GLY A 64 3.18 -5.53 -6.62
C GLY A 64 3.42 -6.16 -5.25
N THR A 65 2.36 -6.55 -4.54
CA THR A 65 2.42 -7.21 -3.23
C THR A 65 3.16 -8.55 -3.29
N VAL A 66 2.88 -9.38 -4.29
CA VAL A 66 3.60 -10.66 -4.46
C VAL A 66 5.09 -10.43 -4.69
N VAL A 67 5.42 -9.48 -5.58
CA VAL A 67 6.82 -9.16 -5.91
C VAL A 67 7.55 -8.60 -4.69
N THR A 68 6.98 -7.61 -3.99
CA THR A 68 7.59 -7.01 -2.80
C THR A 68 7.65 -8.00 -1.64
N GLY A 69 6.60 -8.81 -1.44
CA GLY A 69 6.56 -9.89 -0.47
C GLY A 69 7.70 -10.89 -0.63
N VAL A 70 7.91 -11.39 -1.86
CA VAL A 70 9.03 -12.31 -2.15
C VAL A 70 10.38 -11.65 -1.93
N ILE A 71 10.56 -10.41 -2.39
CA ILE A 71 11.82 -9.68 -2.20
C ILE A 71 12.10 -9.49 -0.70
N VAL A 72 11.13 -9.02 0.07
CA VAL A 72 11.29 -8.77 1.50
C VAL A 72 11.51 -10.08 2.26
N ALA A 73 10.75 -11.13 1.98
CA ALA A 73 10.93 -12.45 2.61
C ALA A 73 12.35 -13.01 2.42
N LEU A 74 12.98 -12.76 1.26
CA LEU A 74 14.32 -13.26 0.95
C LEU A 74 15.45 -12.33 1.41
N THR A 75 15.19 -11.03 1.63
CA THR A 75 16.23 -10.02 1.87
C THR A 75 16.19 -9.38 3.24
N THR A 76 15.05 -9.43 3.94
CA THR A 76 14.89 -8.79 5.24
C THR A 76 15.72 -9.48 6.32
N THR A 77 16.29 -8.67 7.21
CA THR A 77 16.93 -9.12 8.45
C THR A 77 16.08 -8.78 9.68
N LEU A 78 14.88 -8.23 9.48
CA LEU A 78 13.93 -7.86 10.51
C LEU A 78 12.85 -8.94 10.56
N ALA A 79 12.64 -9.55 11.72
CA ALA A 79 11.62 -10.58 11.92
C ALA A 79 10.79 -10.28 13.18
N PRO A 80 9.45 -10.34 13.10
CA PRO A 80 8.63 -10.57 11.90
C PRO A 80 8.58 -9.33 10.98
N ALA A 81 8.50 -9.55 9.66
CA ALA A 81 8.34 -8.50 8.66
C ALA A 81 7.25 -8.89 7.65
N ASP A 82 6.42 -7.92 7.30
CA ASP A 82 5.38 -8.01 6.27
C ASP A 82 5.65 -6.98 5.18
N ALA A 83 5.20 -7.26 3.96
CA ALA A 83 5.35 -6.36 2.83
C ALA A 83 4.08 -6.36 1.98
N GLY A 84 3.55 -5.16 1.77
CA GLY A 84 2.31 -4.96 1.06
C GLY A 84 1.95 -3.48 0.99
N PRO A 85 0.77 -3.15 0.46
CA PRO A 85 0.27 -1.79 0.46
C PRO A 85 0.06 -1.30 1.89
N ASP A 86 0.57 -0.10 2.17
CA ASP A 86 0.44 0.54 3.47
C ASP A 86 -0.82 1.41 3.54
N THR A 87 -1.50 1.35 4.68
CA THR A 87 -2.80 1.95 4.92
C THR A 87 -2.79 3.48 4.75
N PRO A 88 -1.90 4.25 5.41
CA PRO A 88 -1.73 5.67 5.15
C PRO A 88 -1.31 6.03 3.72
N ALA A 89 -0.42 5.23 3.11
CA ALA A 89 0.02 5.49 1.73
C ALA A 89 -1.14 5.40 0.74
N VAL A 90 -2.00 4.39 0.88
CA VAL A 90 -3.20 4.24 0.05
C VAL A 90 -4.19 5.39 0.28
N ALA A 91 -4.37 5.85 1.52
CA ALA A 91 -5.24 6.98 1.82
C ALA A 91 -4.80 8.26 1.07
N VAL A 92 -3.49 8.48 0.93
CA VAL A 92 -2.96 9.60 0.14
C VAL A 92 -3.14 9.35 -1.36
N MET A 93 -2.94 8.11 -1.83
CA MET A 93 -3.14 7.75 -3.23
C MET A 93 -4.60 7.87 -3.69
N SER A 94 -5.57 7.57 -2.83
CA SER A 94 -6.99 7.73 -3.18
C SER A 94 -7.35 9.21 -3.34
N VAL A 95 -6.83 10.09 -2.48
CA VAL A 95 -6.98 11.55 -2.62
C VAL A 95 -6.33 12.04 -3.91
N LEU A 96 -5.12 11.56 -4.23
CA LEU A 96 -4.45 11.86 -5.51
C LEU A 96 -5.32 11.42 -6.70
N ALA A 97 -5.84 10.19 -6.67
CA ALA A 97 -6.69 9.66 -7.73
C ALA A 97 -7.96 10.49 -7.94
N ALA A 98 -8.65 10.83 -6.84
CA ALA A 98 -9.82 11.69 -6.86
C ALA A 98 -9.51 13.10 -7.42
N SER A 99 -8.36 13.68 -7.06
CA SER A 99 -7.95 15.00 -7.55
C SER A 99 -7.69 15.03 -9.06
N ILE A 100 -7.09 13.95 -9.60
CA ILE A 100 -6.87 13.78 -11.03
C ILE A 100 -8.21 13.59 -11.73
N ALA A 101 -9.06 12.69 -11.23
CA ALA A 101 -10.40 12.47 -11.80
C ALA A 101 -11.21 13.76 -11.87
N ALA A 102 -11.28 14.53 -10.78
CA ALA A 102 -11.98 15.81 -10.73
C ALA A 102 -11.43 16.83 -11.75
N SER A 103 -10.11 16.89 -11.91
CA SER A 103 -9.46 17.79 -12.89
C SER A 103 -9.81 17.41 -14.33
N PHE A 104 -9.90 16.11 -14.62
CA PHE A 104 -10.27 15.60 -15.95
C PHE A 104 -11.77 15.81 -16.24
N SER A 105 -12.62 15.57 -15.24
CA SER A 105 -14.06 15.85 -15.30
C SER A 105 -14.33 17.32 -15.60
N ALA A 106 -13.67 18.22 -14.87
CA ALA A 106 -13.78 19.67 -15.07
C ALA A 106 -13.32 20.12 -16.48
N ALA A 107 -12.38 19.39 -17.08
CA ALA A 107 -11.92 19.62 -18.44
C ALA A 107 -12.77 18.92 -19.53
N GLY A 108 -13.82 18.19 -19.14
CA GLY A 108 -14.67 17.43 -20.07
C GLY A 108 -13.96 16.24 -20.73
N LEU A 109 -12.90 15.72 -20.12
CA LEU A 109 -12.13 14.58 -20.62
C LEU A 109 -12.73 13.24 -20.19
N SER A 110 -12.47 12.18 -20.94
CA SER A 110 -12.99 10.84 -20.66
C SER A 110 -12.43 10.23 -19.36
N GLY A 111 -13.25 9.47 -18.64
CA GLY A 111 -12.84 8.72 -17.44
C GLY A 111 -11.72 7.70 -17.68
N ASP A 112 -11.69 7.04 -18.84
CA ASP A 112 -10.61 6.11 -19.22
C ASP A 112 -9.25 6.79 -19.27
N LEU A 113 -9.21 8.03 -19.79
CA LEU A 113 -7.99 8.83 -19.81
C LEU A 113 -7.57 9.20 -18.39
N ALA A 114 -8.53 9.59 -17.54
CA ALA A 114 -8.26 9.85 -16.12
C ALA A 114 -7.67 8.61 -15.41
N VAL A 115 -8.20 7.41 -15.65
CA VAL A 115 -7.67 6.14 -15.12
C VAL A 115 -6.19 5.96 -15.51
N ILE A 116 -5.85 6.18 -16.78
CA ILE A 116 -4.46 6.07 -17.25
C ILE A 116 -3.56 7.06 -16.51
N HIS A 117 -4.00 8.32 -16.35
CA HIS A 117 -3.22 9.33 -15.65
C HIS A 117 -3.07 9.04 -14.15
N VAL A 118 -4.11 8.50 -13.50
CA VAL A 118 -4.05 8.03 -12.12
C VAL A 118 -3.01 6.92 -11.97
N MET A 119 -3.04 5.91 -12.86
CA MET A 119 -2.07 4.81 -12.85
C MET A 119 -0.63 5.30 -13.04
N VAL A 120 -0.42 6.25 -13.96
CA VAL A 120 0.90 6.86 -14.19
C VAL A 120 1.36 7.65 -12.96
N ALA A 121 0.48 8.46 -12.36
CA ALA A 121 0.80 9.25 -11.18
C ALA A 121 1.15 8.37 -9.97
N ILE A 122 0.40 7.29 -9.74
CA ILE A 122 0.70 6.30 -8.68
C ILE A 122 2.04 5.60 -8.98
N THR A 123 2.30 5.23 -10.23
CA THR A 123 3.56 4.58 -10.62
C THR A 123 4.77 5.50 -10.40
N ILE A 124 4.69 6.76 -10.82
CA ILE A 124 5.79 7.72 -10.65
C ILE A 124 5.99 8.02 -9.15
N SER A 125 4.92 8.26 -8.40
CA SER A 125 5.01 8.56 -6.97
C SER A 125 5.60 7.39 -6.18
N THR A 126 5.20 6.15 -6.49
CA THR A 126 5.76 4.95 -5.84
C THR A 126 7.22 4.72 -6.19
N LEU A 127 7.62 4.85 -7.47
CA LEU A 127 9.01 4.69 -7.89
C LEU A 127 9.91 5.77 -7.27
N LEU A 128 9.46 7.03 -7.27
CA LEU A 128 10.20 8.13 -6.67
C LEU A 128 10.33 7.94 -5.15
N THR A 129 9.23 7.57 -4.48
CA THR A 129 9.25 7.27 -3.05
C THR A 129 10.19 6.10 -2.74
N GLY A 130 10.13 5.03 -3.52
CA GLY A 130 11.03 3.88 -3.38
C GLY A 130 12.50 4.26 -3.57
N LEU A 131 12.81 5.08 -4.58
CA LEU A 131 14.18 5.57 -4.82
C LEU A 131 14.68 6.45 -3.66
N LEU A 132 13.83 7.35 -3.15
CA LEU A 132 14.15 8.20 -2.01
C LEU A 132 14.37 7.38 -0.74
N LEU A 133 13.47 6.44 -0.42
CA LEU A 133 13.60 5.56 0.72
C LEU A 133 14.84 4.66 0.62
N PHE A 134 15.14 4.16 -0.58
CA PHE A 134 16.37 3.41 -0.85
C PHE A 134 17.61 4.28 -0.58
N GLY A 135 17.62 5.53 -1.05
CA GLY A 135 18.68 6.49 -0.78
C GLY A 135 18.85 6.79 0.72
N LEU A 136 17.75 7.03 1.44
CA LEU A 136 17.77 7.25 2.89
C LEU A 136 18.31 6.02 3.65
N GLY A 137 17.94 4.81 3.21
CA GLY A 137 18.47 3.56 3.74
C GLY A 137 19.97 3.40 3.48
N ALA A 138 20.41 3.65 2.25
CA ALA A 138 21.83 3.58 1.86
C ALA A 138 22.70 4.57 2.65
N LEU A 139 22.18 5.76 2.94
CA LEU A 139 22.83 6.78 3.76
C LEU A 139 22.68 6.55 5.27
N ARG A 140 21.99 5.48 5.69
CA ARG A 140 21.71 5.15 7.11
C ARG A 140 20.99 6.28 7.87
N LEU A 141 20.21 7.09 7.17
CA LEU A 141 19.46 8.20 7.74
C LEU A 141 18.20 7.76 8.49
N GLY A 142 17.86 6.47 8.47
CA GLY A 142 16.77 5.90 9.27
C GLY A 142 16.91 6.14 10.79
N VAL A 143 18.13 6.37 11.29
CA VAL A 143 18.38 6.72 12.70
C VAL A 143 17.66 8.00 13.14
N TRP A 144 17.32 8.89 12.20
CA TRP A 144 16.64 10.14 12.50
C TRP A 144 15.13 9.98 12.70
N LEU A 145 14.54 8.88 12.23
CA LEU A 145 13.10 8.62 12.37
C LEU A 145 12.65 8.58 13.84
N ARG A 146 13.55 8.23 14.78
CA ARG A 146 13.26 8.22 16.22
C ARG A 146 13.04 9.61 16.84
N PHE A 147 13.37 10.68 16.11
CA PHE A 147 13.17 12.06 16.57
C PHE A 147 11.85 12.66 16.10
N VAL A 148 11.05 11.93 15.31
CA VAL A 148 9.72 12.39 14.91
C VAL A 148 8.83 12.44 16.15
N PRO A 149 8.26 13.61 16.51
CA PRO A 149 7.42 13.73 17.68
C PRO A 149 6.17 12.85 17.57
N TYR A 150 5.78 12.19 18.66
CA TYR A 150 4.53 11.41 18.73
C TYR A 150 3.29 12.17 18.24
N PRO A 151 3.11 13.50 18.50
CA PRO A 151 1.97 14.24 17.97
C PRO A 151 1.91 14.27 16.43
N VAL A 152 3.05 14.28 15.73
CA VAL A 152 3.09 14.30 14.26
C VAL A 152 2.62 12.96 13.70
N ILE A 153 3.10 11.86 14.28
CA ILE A 153 2.69 10.50 13.90
C ILE A 153 1.20 10.32 14.19
N GLY A 154 0.74 10.73 15.37
CA GLY A 154 -0.66 10.65 15.77
C GLY A 154 -1.59 11.44 14.84
N GLY A 155 -1.23 12.67 14.49
CA GLY A 155 -2.02 13.50 13.56
C GLY A 155 -2.10 12.90 12.16
N PHE A 156 -0.98 12.44 11.61
CA PHE A 156 -0.96 11.79 10.29
C PHE A 156 -1.79 10.51 10.26
N LEU A 157 -1.64 9.64 11.27
CA LEU A 157 -2.42 8.41 11.38
C LEU A 157 -3.91 8.71 11.57
N ALA A 158 -4.27 9.70 12.40
CA ALA A 158 -5.67 10.12 12.58
C ALA A 158 -6.28 10.63 11.27
N ALA A 159 -5.56 11.46 10.51
CA ALA A 159 -6.01 11.97 9.21
C ALA A 159 -6.17 10.83 8.19
N SER A 160 -5.20 9.91 8.11
CA SER A 160 -5.31 8.74 7.21
C SER A 160 -6.48 7.83 7.60
N GLY A 161 -6.70 7.59 8.90
CA GLY A 161 -7.84 6.84 9.39
C GLY A 161 -9.17 7.51 9.04
N TRP A 162 -9.25 8.84 9.16
CA TRP A 162 -10.42 9.59 8.73
C TRP A 162 -10.71 9.42 7.23
N LEU A 163 -9.70 9.59 6.37
CA LEU A 163 -9.83 9.41 4.92
C LEU A 163 -10.31 8.01 4.54
N LEU A 164 -9.79 6.98 5.20
CA LEU A 164 -10.19 5.60 4.96
C LEU A 164 -11.60 5.31 5.46
N MET A 165 -11.99 5.89 6.59
CA MET A 165 -13.34 5.76 7.11
C MET A 165 -14.36 6.41 6.17
N THR A 166 -14.11 7.65 5.73
CA THR A 166 -15.00 8.36 4.81
C THR A 166 -15.04 7.70 3.43
N GLY A 167 -13.88 7.32 2.88
CA GLY A 167 -13.81 6.61 1.61
C GLY A 167 -14.45 5.22 1.69
N GLY A 168 -14.32 4.53 2.82
CA GLY A 168 -14.97 3.23 3.04
C GLY A 168 -16.49 3.34 3.09
N ILE A 169 -17.01 4.38 3.76
CA ILE A 169 -18.44 4.70 3.76
C ILE A 169 -18.91 4.98 2.33
N GLU A 170 -18.18 5.77 1.55
CA GLU A 170 -18.50 6.07 0.15
C GLU A 170 -18.55 4.81 -0.72
N VAL A 171 -17.58 3.90 -0.58
CA VAL A 171 -17.57 2.61 -1.28
C VAL A 171 -18.81 1.77 -0.93
N MET A 172 -19.26 1.80 0.33
CA MET A 172 -20.43 1.04 0.79
C MET A 172 -21.77 1.67 0.40
N SER A 173 -21.87 3.00 0.43
CA SER A 173 -23.13 3.73 0.20
C SER A 173 -23.32 4.14 -1.27
N GLY A 174 -22.24 4.23 -2.05
CA GLY A 174 -22.23 4.88 -3.37
C GLY A 174 -22.44 6.41 -3.29
N VAL A 175 -22.40 6.98 -2.08
CA VAL A 175 -22.60 8.42 -1.83
C VAL A 175 -21.42 8.93 -1.04
N ALA A 176 -20.70 9.89 -1.61
CA ALA A 176 -19.65 10.60 -0.87
C ALA A 176 -20.27 11.18 0.41
N PRO A 177 -19.77 10.82 1.61
CA PRO A 177 -20.25 11.42 2.85
C PRO A 177 -19.86 12.89 2.84
N GLY A 178 -20.77 13.71 2.30
CA GLY A 178 -20.64 15.14 2.31
C GLY A 178 -20.63 15.60 3.77
N LEU A 179 -19.46 15.98 4.26
CA LEU A 179 -19.42 17.17 5.11
C LEU A 179 -19.78 18.34 4.19
N SER A 180 -21.08 18.50 3.93
CA SER A 180 -21.63 19.79 3.51
C SER A 180 -21.42 20.75 4.67
N LEU A 181 -20.19 21.21 4.84
CA LEU A 181 -19.94 22.47 5.48
C LEU A 181 -20.44 23.51 4.47
N GLU A 182 -21.50 24.19 4.87
CA GLU A 182 -22.04 25.38 4.24
C GLU A 182 -20.94 26.35 3.76
#